data_AF-A0A3M1D4E4-F1
#
_entry.id   AF-A0A3M1D4E4-F1
#
_cell.length_a   1.000
_cell.length_b   1.000
_cell.length_c   1.000
_cell.angle_alpha   90.00
_cell.angle_beta   90.00
_cell.angle_gamma   90.00
#
_symmetry.space_group_name_H-M   'P 1'
#
loop_
_entity.id
_entity.type
_entity.pdbx_description
1 polymer ?
#
loop_
_entity_poly.entity_id
_entity_poly.type
_entity_poly.pdbx_seq_one_letter_code
_entity_poly.pdbx_strand_id
1 'polypeptide(L)'
;MAHESYFFRARRGLPQELVEAQQRIEEIARGYGLEFCETVFEMCDWEEINMLAAYGGFPTRYPHWRWGMEYIQMDKGYEYGLQKIYEMVINTVPAYAYLLDNNTMMDQKLVMAHVYGHVDFFTNNAWFAHTNRRMLDQMANHASRVRRHIDAEGQDTVETFIDMCLSIDNLIDPHSPHIKRERSEDARRREVARRGDGVSKLPARHYMDRYINPPEFLEQQRQRHVERLHQLQRFPAEPVRDVLGFILRHGRMKTWQSDILSIIRDEAYYFAPQAQTKVMNEGWASYWHTTMMTRDILTDAEVIDYADHHSGTVAMSPGRFNPYKVGLELYRDIERRWNRGQFGKEWVDCDDIAVKRDWDTGAGLGREKLFEVRRTHNDVTFIDEFLTEDFVRENGLFTYEYDKVAGHWVIDSREFKDVKEKLLFMLSTRGNPRIAVTDGNHANRGELELTHEHEGADLKLDWAELTMANIAHMWGRAVHLRTVVDERPTILHHDGSHFEVEKPPRPRPPRGGSR
;
A
#
# COMPACT_ATOMS: atom_id res chain seq x y z
N MET A 1 32.57 -23.93 -1.40
CA MET A 1 32.97 -23.11 -2.55
C MET A 1 31.83 -23.02 -3.56
N ALA A 2 30.72 -22.36 -3.19
CA ALA A 2 29.57 -22.11 -4.07
C ALA A 2 28.81 -20.83 -3.64
N HIS A 3 29.54 -19.79 -3.22
CA HIS A 3 28.95 -18.54 -2.72
C HIS A 3 29.46 -17.27 -3.44
N GLU A 4 30.27 -17.39 -4.49
CA GLU A 4 30.97 -16.22 -5.07
C GLU A 4 30.38 -15.69 -6.39
N SER A 5 29.31 -16.27 -6.96
CA SER A 5 28.83 -15.86 -8.30
C SER A 5 27.62 -14.93 -8.32
N TYR A 6 27.12 -14.44 -7.17
CA TYR A 6 25.85 -13.69 -7.10
C TYR A 6 26.01 -12.17 -6.95
N PHE A 7 27.23 -11.69 -6.75
CA PHE A 7 27.50 -10.26 -6.63
C PHE A 7 28.45 -9.82 -7.73
N PHE A 8 28.09 -8.76 -8.45
CA PHE A 8 29.04 -7.95 -9.24
C PHE A 8 30.07 -7.22 -8.34
N ARG A 9 30.04 -7.44 -7.03
CA ARG A 9 30.71 -6.66 -5.99
C ARG A 9 31.33 -7.56 -4.93
N ALA A 10 32.59 -7.30 -4.55
CA ALA A 10 33.14 -7.83 -3.31
C ALA A 10 32.51 -7.05 -2.14
N ARG A 11 31.90 -7.73 -1.16
CA ARG A 11 31.30 -7.07 0.01
C ARG A 11 32.32 -6.14 0.68
N ARG A 12 32.07 -4.83 0.64
CA ARG A 12 32.83 -3.87 1.45
C ARG A 12 32.32 -4.01 2.89
N GLY A 13 33.11 -4.67 3.73
CA GLY A 13 32.84 -4.75 5.16
C GLY A 13 32.87 -3.38 5.81
N LEU A 14 32.27 -3.27 7.00
CA LEU A 14 32.35 -2.05 7.79
C LEU A 14 33.78 -1.82 8.29
N PRO A 15 34.28 -0.57 8.28
CA PRO A 15 35.41 -0.15 9.10
C PRO A 15 35.21 -0.53 10.57
N GLN A 16 36.30 -0.81 11.28
CA GLN A 16 36.26 -1.27 12.68
C GLN A 16 35.43 -0.36 13.60
N GLU A 17 35.57 0.96 13.45
CA GLU A 17 34.82 1.95 14.24
C GLU A 17 33.29 1.83 14.02
N LEU A 18 32.86 1.49 12.80
CA LEU A 18 31.45 1.27 12.47
C LEU A 18 30.95 -0.09 12.97
N VAL A 19 31.81 -1.11 13.01
CA VAL A 19 31.46 -2.39 13.64
C VAL A 19 31.19 -2.18 15.14
N GLU A 20 32.04 -1.42 15.83
CA GLU A 20 31.88 -1.10 17.24
C GLU A 20 30.62 -0.26 17.50
N ALA A 21 30.36 0.73 16.63
CA ALA A 21 29.13 1.52 16.69
C ALA A 21 27.88 0.64 16.46
N GLN A 22 27.90 -0.24 15.46
CA GLN A 22 26.82 -1.17 15.18
C GLN A 22 26.50 -2.03 16.41
N GLN A 23 27.52 -2.67 17.01
CA GLN A 23 27.35 -3.52 18.19
C GLN A 23 26.74 -2.76 19.36
N ARG A 24 27.25 -1.56 19.66
CA ARG A 24 26.72 -0.71 20.74
C ARG A 24 25.27 -0.29 20.48
N ILE A 25 24.94 0.13 19.26
CA ILE A 25 23.59 0.57 18.91
C ILE A 25 22.63 -0.63 18.96
N GLU A 26 23.07 -1.80 18.52
CA GLU A 26 22.29 -3.05 18.62
C GLU A 26 21.94 -3.38 20.08
N GLU A 27 22.91 -3.30 20.98
CA GLU A 27 22.70 -3.55 22.41
C GLU A 27 21.71 -2.55 23.01
N ILE A 28 21.84 -1.26 22.68
CA ILE A 28 20.92 -0.21 23.12
C ILE A 28 19.51 -0.49 22.60
N ALA A 29 19.36 -0.79 21.31
CA ALA A 29 18.07 -1.08 20.68
C ALA A 29 17.38 -2.27 21.35
N ARG A 30 18.11 -3.36 21.60
CA ARG A 30 17.60 -4.53 22.35
C ARG A 30 17.25 -4.18 23.80
N GLY A 31 18.02 -3.30 24.44
CA GLY A 31 17.76 -2.80 25.80
C GLY A 31 16.42 -2.06 25.92
N TYR A 32 15.97 -1.43 24.84
CA TYR A 32 14.65 -0.79 24.75
C TYR A 32 13.49 -1.76 24.43
N GLY A 33 13.79 -3.05 24.25
CA GLY A 33 12.82 -4.08 23.90
C GLY A 33 12.53 -4.22 22.40
N LEU A 34 13.37 -3.65 21.53
CA LEU A 34 13.25 -3.85 20.09
C LEU A 34 13.68 -5.27 19.70
N GLU A 35 12.88 -5.92 18.86
CA GLU A 35 13.08 -7.29 18.41
C GLU A 35 13.27 -7.33 16.89
N PHE A 36 14.48 -7.66 16.44
CA PHE A 36 14.85 -7.68 15.03
C PHE A 36 15.78 -8.87 14.72
N CYS A 37 15.73 -9.31 13.46
CA CYS A 37 16.64 -10.33 12.93
C CYS A 37 18.07 -9.79 12.75
N GLU A 38 19.00 -10.68 12.41
CA GLU A 38 20.36 -10.28 12.04
C GLU A 38 20.31 -9.20 10.95
N THR A 39 20.98 -8.07 11.22
CA THR A 39 21.03 -6.91 10.33
C THR A 39 22.46 -6.74 9.83
N VAL A 40 22.64 -6.84 8.52
CA VAL A 40 23.92 -6.73 7.83
C VAL A 40 24.01 -5.35 7.20
N PHE A 41 24.97 -4.55 7.67
CA PHE A 41 25.28 -3.26 7.07
C PHE A 41 26.41 -3.40 6.04
N GLU A 42 26.23 -2.79 4.89
CA GLU A 42 27.25 -2.73 3.84
C GLU A 42 27.55 -1.26 3.48
N MET A 43 28.84 -0.91 3.46
CA MET A 43 29.27 0.40 2.96
C MET A 43 29.03 0.48 1.46
N CYS A 44 28.54 1.61 0.97
CA CYS A 44 28.30 1.89 -0.44
C CYS A 44 28.75 3.32 -0.77
N ASP A 45 29.33 3.51 -1.94
CA ASP A 45 29.50 4.85 -2.50
C ASP A 45 28.18 5.37 -3.08
N TRP A 46 28.17 6.63 -3.50
CA TRP A 46 26.96 7.30 -3.96
C TRP A 46 26.39 6.70 -5.26
N GLU A 47 27.25 6.22 -6.18
CA GLU A 47 26.84 5.54 -7.40
C GLU A 47 26.17 4.20 -7.06
N GLU A 48 26.77 3.44 -6.15
CA GLU A 48 26.25 2.16 -5.68
C GLU A 48 24.88 2.32 -4.99
N ILE A 49 24.71 3.32 -4.12
CA ILE A 49 23.41 3.58 -3.47
C ILE A 49 22.34 3.97 -4.49
N ASN A 50 22.65 4.83 -5.46
CA ASN A 50 21.70 5.22 -6.49
C ASN A 50 21.28 4.02 -7.35
N MET A 51 22.22 3.13 -7.68
CA MET A 51 21.92 1.88 -8.39
C MET A 51 21.02 0.96 -7.55
N LEU A 52 21.36 0.74 -6.28
CA LEU A 52 20.56 -0.10 -5.37
C LEU A 52 19.16 0.47 -5.21
N ALA A 53 19.04 1.78 -5.04
CA ALA A 53 17.75 2.45 -4.91
C ALA A 53 16.89 2.33 -6.18
N ALA A 54 17.48 2.46 -7.37
CA ALA A 54 16.79 2.21 -8.64
C ALA A 54 16.30 0.76 -8.77
N TYR A 55 17.02 -0.18 -8.15
CA TYR A 55 16.58 -1.58 -8.06
C TYR A 55 15.68 -1.88 -6.86
N GLY A 56 15.18 -0.87 -6.15
CA GLY A 56 14.31 -1.04 -4.98
C GLY A 56 15.02 -1.68 -3.78
N GLY A 57 16.32 -1.42 -3.65
CA GLY A 57 17.22 -1.95 -2.63
C GLY A 57 17.91 -3.25 -3.04
N PHE A 58 17.46 -3.97 -4.06
CA PHE A 58 18.01 -5.29 -4.40
C PHE A 58 19.27 -5.21 -5.28
N PRO A 59 20.29 -6.04 -5.03
CA PRO A 59 21.51 -6.06 -5.84
C PRO A 59 21.31 -6.61 -7.25
N THR A 60 20.20 -7.33 -7.50
CA THR A 60 19.89 -7.91 -8.81
C THR A 60 18.38 -7.84 -9.05
N ARG A 61 18.01 -7.32 -10.21
CA ARG A 61 16.64 -7.33 -10.74
C ARG A 61 16.63 -7.92 -12.13
N TYR A 62 15.44 -8.22 -12.64
CA TYR A 62 15.28 -8.61 -14.03
C TYR A 62 15.72 -7.45 -14.96
N PRO A 63 16.33 -7.75 -16.11
CA PRO A 63 16.74 -6.72 -17.05
C PRO A 63 15.53 -5.98 -17.60
N HIS A 64 15.54 -4.65 -17.48
CA HIS A 64 14.51 -3.77 -18.01
C HIS A 64 15.02 -2.32 -18.08
N TRP A 65 14.65 -1.57 -19.11
CA TRP A 65 15.12 -0.20 -19.32
C TRP A 65 14.69 0.78 -18.22
N ARG A 66 13.52 0.53 -17.57
CA ARG A 66 12.98 1.32 -16.45
C ARG A 66 14.02 1.59 -15.38
N TRP A 67 14.83 0.59 -15.03
CA TRP A 67 15.82 0.75 -13.97
C TRP A 67 16.94 1.73 -14.35
N GLY A 68 17.33 1.77 -15.63
CA GLY A 68 18.26 2.77 -16.12
C GLY A 68 17.67 4.17 -16.07
N MET A 69 16.38 4.32 -16.39
CA MET A 69 15.67 5.60 -16.25
C MET A 69 15.60 6.06 -14.79
N GLU A 70 15.23 5.16 -13.87
CA GLU A 70 15.19 5.44 -12.44
C GLU A 70 16.58 5.80 -11.88
N TYR A 71 17.63 5.07 -12.29
CA TYR A 71 19.00 5.39 -11.94
C TYR A 71 19.39 6.81 -12.38
N ILE A 72 19.17 7.17 -13.64
CA ILE A 72 19.48 8.52 -14.16
C ILE A 72 18.72 9.60 -13.39
N GLN A 73 17.47 9.33 -13.00
CA GLN A 73 16.68 10.27 -12.19
C GLN A 73 17.26 10.43 -10.79
N MET A 74 17.69 9.34 -10.15
CA MET A 74 18.32 9.35 -8.83
C MET A 74 19.66 10.07 -8.84
N ASP A 75 20.53 9.68 -9.77
CA ASP A 75 21.85 10.24 -10.03
C ASP A 75 21.82 11.76 -10.20
N LYS A 76 21.00 12.26 -11.14
CA LYS A 76 20.84 13.71 -11.36
C LYS A 76 20.25 14.43 -10.17
N GLY A 77 19.28 13.81 -9.48
CA GLY A 77 18.70 14.42 -8.29
C GLY A 77 19.71 14.55 -7.16
N TYR A 78 20.65 13.62 -7.03
CA TYR A 78 21.76 13.71 -6.10
C TYR A 78 22.77 14.78 -6.53
N GLU A 79 23.17 14.80 -7.80
CA GLU A 79 24.12 15.78 -8.36
C GLU A 79 23.62 17.23 -8.16
N TYR A 80 22.32 17.47 -8.33
CA TYR A 80 21.71 18.77 -8.11
C TYR A 80 21.30 19.06 -6.65
N GLY A 81 21.58 18.15 -5.71
CA GLY A 81 21.22 18.30 -4.29
C GLY A 81 19.72 18.32 -4.02
N LEU A 82 18.91 17.77 -4.94
CA LEU A 82 17.44 17.70 -4.83
C LEU A 82 16.98 16.54 -3.94
N GLN A 83 17.77 15.48 -3.84
CA GLN A 83 17.47 14.30 -3.02
C GLN A 83 18.75 13.65 -2.51
N LYS A 84 18.74 13.23 -1.25
CA LYS A 84 19.79 12.41 -0.63
C LYS A 84 19.15 11.18 0.00
N ILE A 85 19.62 10.00 -0.39
CA ILE A 85 19.21 8.74 0.23
C ILE A 85 20.15 8.50 1.40
N TYR A 86 19.62 8.68 2.62
CA TYR A 86 20.41 8.48 3.84
C TYR A 86 20.49 7.01 4.22
N GLU A 87 19.41 6.27 3.98
CA GLU A 87 19.33 4.87 4.30
C GLU A 87 18.56 4.10 3.22
N MET A 88 18.90 2.83 3.11
CA MET A 88 18.14 1.87 2.34
C MET A 88 18.18 0.56 3.11
N VAL A 89 17.01 0.02 3.46
CA VAL A 89 16.87 -1.24 4.19
C VAL A 89 15.96 -2.19 3.43
N ILE A 90 16.41 -3.44 3.31
CA ILE A 90 15.66 -4.53 2.68
C ILE A 90 15.07 -5.42 3.76
N ASN A 91 13.77 -5.68 3.67
CA ASN A 91 13.08 -6.60 4.55
C ASN A 91 13.31 -8.07 4.13
N THR A 92 14.46 -8.62 4.51
CA THR A 92 14.83 -10.03 4.37
C THR A 92 15.35 -10.60 5.69
N VAL A 93 15.67 -11.88 5.73
CA VAL A 93 16.37 -12.51 6.87
C VAL A 93 17.63 -13.20 6.34
N PRO A 94 18.84 -12.67 6.61
CA PRO A 94 19.11 -11.44 7.36
C PRO A 94 18.58 -10.18 6.66
N ALA A 95 18.33 -9.12 7.43
CA ALA A 95 18.00 -7.80 6.88
C ALA A 95 19.28 -7.16 6.34
N TYR A 96 19.20 -6.52 5.17
CA TYR A 96 20.33 -5.81 4.58
C TYR A 96 20.08 -4.31 4.64
N ALA A 97 21.10 -3.56 5.05
CA ALA A 97 21.06 -2.11 5.06
C ALA A 97 22.33 -1.52 4.44
N TYR A 98 22.20 -0.40 3.74
CA TYR A 98 23.29 0.23 3.03
C TYR A 98 23.65 1.57 3.66
N LEU A 99 24.93 1.76 3.93
CA LEU A 99 25.50 2.97 4.52
C LEU A 99 26.31 3.74 3.48
N LEU A 100 26.05 5.03 3.33
CA LEU A 100 26.78 5.88 2.40
C LEU A 100 28.17 6.21 2.95
N ASP A 101 29.24 6.04 2.17
CA ASP A 101 30.62 6.20 2.62
C ASP A 101 31.03 7.63 2.99
N ASN A 102 30.36 8.63 2.42
CA ASN A 102 30.63 10.04 2.69
C ASN A 102 29.85 10.62 3.89
N ASN A 103 29.06 9.80 4.57
CA ASN A 103 28.33 10.20 5.77
C ASN A 103 29.28 10.39 6.95
N THR A 104 29.00 11.38 7.79
CA THR A 104 29.75 11.61 9.04
C THR A 104 29.51 10.46 10.02
N MET A 105 30.38 10.29 11.02
CA MET A 105 30.18 9.25 12.05
C MET A 105 28.84 9.41 12.77
N MET A 106 28.40 10.65 13.02
CA MET A 106 27.08 10.94 13.60
C MET A 106 25.96 10.41 12.68
N ASP A 107 26.05 10.65 11.38
CA ASP A 107 25.08 10.17 10.40
C ASP A 107 25.03 8.65 10.30
N GLN A 108 26.19 7.99 10.34
CA GLN A 108 26.24 6.54 10.33
C GLN A 108 25.50 5.97 11.55
N LYS A 109 25.72 6.55 12.73
CA LYS A 109 25.01 6.16 13.96
C LYS A 109 23.51 6.43 13.86
N LEU A 110 23.11 7.57 13.29
CA LEU A 110 21.72 7.92 13.06
C LEU A 110 21.02 6.91 12.15
N VAL A 111 21.66 6.55 11.03
CA VAL A 111 21.14 5.58 10.05
C VAL A 111 21.06 4.19 10.68
N MET A 112 22.10 3.73 11.38
CA MET A 112 22.07 2.44 12.08
C MET A 112 20.91 2.37 13.08
N ALA A 113 20.75 3.41 13.90
CA ALA A 113 19.65 3.51 14.86
C ALA A 113 18.27 3.51 14.19
N HIS A 114 18.13 4.18 13.04
CA HIS A 114 16.89 4.20 12.26
C HIS A 114 16.58 2.84 11.64
N VAL A 115 17.57 2.19 11.02
CA VAL A 115 17.47 0.85 10.45
C VAL A 115 17.00 -0.17 11.49
N TYR A 116 17.55 -0.17 12.71
CA TYR A 116 17.07 -1.08 13.76
C TYR A 116 15.59 -0.86 14.10
N GLY A 117 15.12 0.39 14.06
CA GLY A 117 13.69 0.71 14.17
C GLY A 117 12.88 0.09 13.02
N HIS A 118 13.34 0.24 11.78
CA HIS A 118 12.68 -0.38 10.62
C HIS A 118 12.64 -1.91 10.69
N VAL A 119 13.76 -2.56 11.02
CA VAL A 119 13.81 -4.03 11.07
C VAL A 119 12.91 -4.56 12.19
N ASP A 120 12.85 -3.89 13.34
CA ASP A 120 11.87 -4.20 14.39
C ASP A 120 10.43 -4.04 13.90
N PHE A 121 10.12 -2.97 13.16
CA PHE A 121 8.79 -2.75 12.60
C PHE A 121 8.41 -3.87 11.63
N PHE A 122 9.27 -4.17 10.65
CA PHE A 122 9.05 -5.23 9.67
C PHE A 122 8.90 -6.61 10.31
N THR A 123 9.63 -6.88 11.38
CA THR A 123 9.59 -8.19 12.06
C THR A 123 8.27 -8.39 12.80
N ASN A 124 7.71 -7.33 13.37
CA ASN A 124 6.63 -7.45 14.37
C ASN A 124 5.28 -6.88 13.94
N ASN A 125 5.19 -6.18 12.82
CA ASN A 125 3.92 -5.68 12.30
C ASN A 125 3.16 -6.76 11.52
N ALA A 126 1.87 -6.94 11.82
CA ALA A 126 1.02 -7.98 11.25
C ALA A 126 0.92 -7.93 9.71
N TRP A 127 1.05 -6.75 9.08
CA TRP A 127 0.96 -6.59 7.63
C TRP A 127 2.16 -7.16 6.88
N PHE A 128 3.28 -7.39 7.58
CA PHE A 128 4.48 -8.04 7.03
C PHE A 128 4.53 -9.55 7.30
N ALA A 129 3.51 -10.13 7.94
CA ALA A 129 3.50 -11.54 8.33
C ALA A 129 3.58 -12.49 7.12
N HIS A 130 3.04 -12.07 5.97
CA HIS A 130 3.04 -12.84 4.73
C HIS A 130 4.14 -12.43 3.74
N THR A 131 5.00 -11.46 4.10
CA THR A 131 6.09 -11.01 3.23
C THR A 131 7.18 -12.09 3.12
N ASN A 132 7.65 -12.32 1.91
CA ASN A 132 8.72 -13.28 1.65
C ASN A 132 10.07 -12.79 2.21
N ARG A 133 10.55 -13.42 3.30
CA ARG A 133 11.82 -13.06 3.94
C ARG A 133 13.07 -13.48 3.15
N ARG A 134 12.91 -14.25 2.06
CA ARG A 134 13.99 -14.67 1.13
C ARG A 134 13.89 -13.97 -0.22
N MET A 135 13.38 -12.73 -0.23
CA MET A 135 13.15 -12.01 -1.47
C MET A 135 14.43 -11.75 -2.26
N LEU A 136 15.59 -11.66 -1.61
CA LEU A 136 16.88 -11.51 -2.31
C LEU A 136 17.15 -12.68 -3.26
N ASP A 137 16.95 -13.92 -2.80
CA ASP A 137 17.10 -15.12 -3.63
C ASP A 137 16.02 -15.21 -4.72
N GLN A 138 14.78 -14.79 -4.39
CA GLN A 138 13.69 -14.77 -5.37
C GLN A 138 13.92 -13.75 -6.48
N MET A 139 14.38 -12.53 -6.17
CA MET A 139 14.71 -11.51 -7.16
C MET A 139 15.80 -11.99 -8.13
N ALA A 140 16.82 -12.68 -7.62
CA ALA A 140 17.84 -13.32 -8.46
C ALA A 140 17.25 -14.45 -9.33
N ASN A 141 16.31 -15.23 -8.79
CA ASN A 141 15.58 -16.25 -9.55
C ASN A 141 14.70 -15.63 -10.65
N HIS A 142 13.97 -14.57 -10.35
CA HIS A 142 13.17 -13.79 -11.29
C HIS A 142 14.05 -13.26 -12.42
N ALA A 143 15.19 -12.64 -12.09
CA ALA A 143 16.12 -12.13 -13.09
C ALA A 143 16.62 -13.23 -14.03
N SER A 144 16.92 -14.40 -13.50
CA SER A 144 17.36 -15.55 -14.28
C SER A 144 16.25 -16.14 -15.16
N ARG A 145 15.01 -16.20 -14.67
CA ARG A 145 13.83 -16.62 -15.46
C ARG A 145 13.53 -15.65 -16.60
N VAL A 146 13.54 -14.33 -16.33
CA VAL A 146 13.34 -13.31 -17.36
C VAL A 146 14.44 -13.37 -18.43
N ARG A 147 15.72 -13.53 -18.03
CA ARG A 147 16.83 -13.70 -19.01
C ARG A 147 16.62 -14.92 -19.91
N ARG A 148 16.17 -16.05 -19.38
CA ARG A 148 15.85 -17.24 -20.20
C ARG A 148 14.74 -16.97 -21.21
N HIS A 149 13.71 -16.20 -20.83
CA HIS A 149 12.66 -15.80 -21.77
C HIS A 149 13.18 -14.82 -22.82
N ILE A 150 14.07 -13.90 -22.45
CA ILE A 150 14.75 -13.00 -23.40
C ILE A 150 15.57 -13.80 -24.43
N ASP A 151 16.33 -14.79 -23.97
CA ASP A 151 17.13 -15.65 -24.85
C ASP A 151 16.25 -16.45 -25.83
N ALA A 152 15.03 -16.80 -25.43
CA ALA A 152 14.10 -17.61 -26.23
C ALA A 152 13.18 -16.80 -27.17
N GLU A 153 12.65 -15.67 -26.70
CA GLU A 153 11.60 -14.89 -27.37
C GLU A 153 12.11 -13.53 -27.92
N GLY A 154 13.34 -13.14 -27.57
CA GLY A 154 13.95 -11.86 -27.92
C GLY A 154 13.72 -10.77 -26.88
N GLN A 155 14.70 -9.87 -26.74
CA GLN A 155 14.69 -8.79 -25.74
C GLN A 155 13.49 -7.86 -25.90
N ASP A 156 13.29 -7.27 -27.09
CA ASP A 156 12.21 -6.31 -27.34
C ASP A 156 10.82 -6.91 -27.05
N THR A 157 10.61 -8.18 -27.41
CA THR A 157 9.35 -8.91 -27.17
C THR A 157 9.05 -9.02 -25.68
N VAL A 158 10.07 -9.39 -24.89
CA VAL A 158 9.92 -9.58 -23.44
C VAL A 158 9.81 -8.25 -22.71
N GLU A 159 10.63 -7.26 -23.06
CA GLU A 159 10.55 -5.91 -22.46
C GLU A 159 9.20 -5.27 -22.73
N THR A 160 8.70 -5.31 -23.97
CA THR A 160 7.36 -4.80 -24.32
C THR A 160 6.27 -5.46 -23.47
N PHE A 161 6.38 -6.76 -23.21
CA PHE A 161 5.41 -7.46 -22.37
C PHE A 161 5.57 -7.11 -20.87
N ILE A 162 6.79 -6.87 -20.39
CA ILE A 162 7.03 -6.36 -19.03
C ILE A 162 6.40 -4.96 -18.88
N ASP A 163 6.56 -4.07 -19.87
CA ASP A 163 5.90 -2.75 -19.88
C ASP A 163 4.38 -2.88 -19.75
N MET A 164 3.76 -3.83 -20.46
CA MET A 164 2.33 -4.13 -20.32
C MET A 164 1.98 -4.59 -18.89
N CYS A 165 2.78 -5.47 -18.30
CA CYS A 165 2.56 -5.96 -16.94
C CYS A 165 2.70 -4.83 -15.90
N LEU A 166 3.71 -3.96 -16.05
CA LEU A 166 3.96 -2.84 -15.16
C LEU A 166 2.86 -1.77 -15.23
N SER A 167 2.09 -1.70 -16.32
CA SER A 167 0.93 -0.80 -16.40
C SER A 167 -0.25 -1.20 -15.49
N ILE A 168 -0.22 -2.41 -14.92
CA ILE A 168 -1.27 -2.96 -14.04
C ILE A 168 -0.73 -3.55 -12.73
N ASP A 169 0.53 -3.30 -12.38
CA ASP A 169 1.18 -3.86 -11.19
C ASP A 169 0.49 -3.44 -9.87
N ASN A 170 -0.14 -2.27 -9.88
CA ASN A 170 -0.96 -1.73 -8.80
C ASN A 170 -2.38 -2.32 -8.73
N LEU A 171 -2.85 -3.07 -9.74
CA LEU A 171 -4.19 -3.68 -9.79
C LEU A 171 -4.22 -5.06 -9.12
N ILE A 172 -3.54 -5.18 -7.97
CA ILE A 172 -3.62 -6.31 -7.06
C ILE A 172 -4.65 -6.05 -5.96
N ASP A 173 -4.99 -7.07 -5.17
CA ASP A 173 -5.68 -6.87 -3.89
C ASP A 173 -4.68 -7.03 -2.75
N PRO A 174 -4.14 -5.93 -2.19
CA PRO A 174 -3.15 -5.99 -1.11
C PRO A 174 -3.61 -6.77 0.12
N HIS A 175 -4.93 -6.90 0.33
CA HIS A 175 -5.49 -7.63 1.46
C HIS A 175 -5.60 -9.13 1.18
N SER A 176 -5.51 -9.57 -0.08
CA SER A 176 -5.70 -10.98 -0.46
C SER A 176 -4.84 -11.98 0.33
N PRO A 177 -3.56 -11.71 0.67
CA PRO A 177 -2.76 -12.64 1.47
C PRO A 177 -3.32 -12.88 2.88
N HIS A 178 -4.01 -11.89 3.44
CA HIS A 178 -4.58 -11.92 4.79
C HIS A 178 -5.98 -12.54 4.82
N ILE A 179 -6.67 -12.60 3.68
CA ILE A 179 -8.04 -13.12 3.59
C ILE A 179 -7.99 -14.61 3.23
N LYS A 180 -8.30 -15.49 4.19
CA LYS A 180 -8.56 -16.91 3.91
C LYS A 180 -9.91 -17.07 3.22
N ARG A 181 -9.97 -16.89 1.90
CA ARG A 181 -11.16 -17.21 1.09
C ARG A 181 -11.20 -18.69 0.72
N GLU A 182 -11.17 -19.59 1.70
CA GLU A 182 -11.58 -20.97 1.46
C GLU A 182 -13.11 -21.04 1.50
N ARG A 183 -13.77 -20.64 0.40
CA ARG A 183 -15.07 -21.28 0.11
C ARG A 183 -14.73 -22.70 -0.28
N SER A 184 -14.83 -23.63 0.67
CA SER A 184 -14.60 -25.05 0.38
C SER A 184 -15.49 -25.48 -0.78
N GLU A 185 -14.99 -26.40 -1.62
CA GLU A 185 -15.86 -27.04 -2.61
C GLU A 185 -17.13 -27.60 -1.96
N ASP A 186 -17.06 -28.00 -0.68
CA ASP A 186 -18.21 -28.41 0.11
C ASP A 186 -19.20 -27.27 0.39
N ALA A 187 -18.78 -26.03 0.59
CA ALA A 187 -19.68 -24.89 0.69
C ALA A 187 -20.39 -24.63 -0.65
N ARG A 188 -19.64 -24.70 -1.77
CA ARG A 188 -20.21 -24.66 -3.13
C ARG A 188 -21.18 -25.80 -3.38
N ARG A 189 -20.83 -27.05 -3.01
CA ARG A 189 -21.65 -28.26 -3.16
C ARG A 189 -22.88 -28.24 -2.26
N ARG A 190 -22.79 -27.74 -1.02
CA ARG A 190 -23.93 -27.55 -0.10
C ARG A 190 -24.88 -26.47 -0.61
N GLU A 191 -24.34 -25.42 -1.20
CA GLU A 191 -25.15 -24.41 -1.87
C GLU A 191 -25.82 -24.99 -3.12
N VAL A 192 -25.11 -25.80 -3.92
CA VAL A 192 -25.69 -26.60 -5.03
C VAL A 192 -26.81 -27.50 -4.56
N ALA A 193 -26.63 -28.20 -3.44
CA ALA A 193 -27.65 -29.06 -2.86
C ALA A 193 -28.88 -28.28 -2.36
N ARG A 194 -28.70 -27.03 -1.89
CA ARG A 194 -29.79 -26.09 -1.60
C ARG A 194 -30.46 -25.51 -2.86
N ARG A 195 -29.93 -25.72 -4.08
CA ARG A 195 -30.50 -25.26 -5.36
C ARG A 195 -31.75 -26.04 -5.80
N GLY A 196 -32.14 -27.10 -5.10
CA GLY A 196 -33.33 -27.90 -5.41
C GLY A 196 -34.65 -27.28 -4.93
N ASP A 197 -34.62 -26.35 -3.98
CA ASP A 197 -35.83 -25.72 -3.46
C ASP A 197 -36.14 -24.45 -4.25
N GLY A 198 -37.32 -24.43 -4.90
CA GLY A 198 -37.89 -23.25 -5.53
C GLY A 198 -38.19 -22.12 -4.53
N VAL A 199 -38.98 -21.14 -4.97
CA VAL A 199 -39.42 -19.98 -4.19
C VAL A 199 -39.83 -20.39 -2.76
N SER A 200 -39.01 -20.05 -1.75
CA SER A 200 -39.24 -20.45 -0.37
C SER A 200 -40.44 -19.70 0.20
N LYS A 201 -41.53 -20.42 0.46
CA LYS A 201 -42.71 -19.90 1.16
C LYS A 201 -42.44 -19.89 2.66
N LEU A 202 -42.90 -18.86 3.37
CA LEU A 202 -42.90 -18.88 4.83
C LEU A 202 -43.91 -19.93 5.32
N PRO A 203 -43.57 -20.74 6.35
CA PRO A 203 -44.44 -21.79 6.86
C PRO A 203 -45.73 -21.20 7.43
N ALA A 204 -46.87 -21.55 6.82
CA ALA A 204 -48.18 -21.03 7.16
C ALA A 204 -49.25 -22.14 7.15
N ARG A 205 -50.25 -22.03 8.04
CA ARG A 205 -51.46 -22.87 7.96
C ARG A 205 -52.27 -22.47 6.73
N HIS A 206 -53.00 -23.41 6.11
CA HIS A 206 -53.70 -23.23 4.82
C HIS A 206 -54.56 -21.96 4.71
N TYR A 207 -55.20 -21.53 5.81
CA TYR A 207 -56.03 -20.32 5.84
C TYR A 207 -55.25 -19.01 6.00
N MET A 208 -54.00 -19.07 6.48
CA MET A 208 -53.12 -17.90 6.62
C MET A 208 -52.08 -17.78 5.50
N ASP A 209 -51.96 -18.79 4.62
CA ASP A 209 -50.97 -18.78 3.53
C ASP A 209 -51.11 -17.55 2.62
N ARG A 210 -52.35 -17.14 2.31
CA ARG A 210 -52.62 -15.95 1.48
C ARG A 210 -52.23 -14.61 2.14
N TYR A 211 -52.22 -14.55 3.48
CA TYR A 211 -51.86 -13.36 4.25
C TYR A 211 -50.37 -13.33 4.61
N ILE A 212 -49.77 -14.49 4.84
CA ILE A 212 -48.35 -14.64 5.20
C ILE A 212 -47.47 -14.64 3.94
N ASN A 213 -47.95 -15.17 2.82
CA ASN A 213 -47.29 -15.19 1.52
C ASN A 213 -48.13 -14.43 0.47
N PRO A 214 -48.30 -13.09 0.59
CA PRO A 214 -49.05 -12.31 -0.40
C PRO A 214 -48.38 -12.38 -1.78
N PRO A 215 -49.14 -12.19 -2.88
CA PRO A 215 -48.61 -12.29 -4.26
C PRO A 215 -47.37 -11.41 -4.51
N GLU A 216 -47.35 -10.21 -3.92
CA GLU A 216 -46.24 -9.25 -4.03
C GLU A 216 -44.96 -9.78 -3.34
N PHE A 217 -45.08 -10.44 -2.18
CA PHE A 217 -43.95 -11.08 -1.49
C PHE A 217 -43.40 -12.26 -2.30
N LEU A 218 -44.28 -13.04 -2.93
CA LEU A 218 -43.88 -14.16 -3.80
C LEU A 218 -43.24 -13.69 -5.11
N GLU A 219 -43.67 -12.56 -5.68
CA GLU A 219 -43.02 -11.92 -6.82
C GLU A 219 -41.65 -11.34 -6.45
N GLN A 220 -41.52 -10.66 -5.31
CA GLN A 220 -40.22 -10.20 -4.81
C GLN A 220 -39.26 -11.37 -4.55
N GLN A 221 -39.75 -12.48 -3.98
CA GLN A 221 -38.96 -13.70 -3.79
C GLN A 221 -38.54 -14.33 -5.12
N ARG A 222 -39.43 -14.40 -6.12
CA ARG A 222 -39.11 -14.86 -7.48
C ARG A 222 -38.05 -13.97 -8.14
N GLN A 223 -38.23 -12.66 -8.07
CA GLN A 223 -37.29 -11.69 -8.63
C GLN A 223 -35.91 -11.83 -7.98
N ARG A 224 -35.84 -11.91 -6.64
CA ARG A 224 -34.60 -12.18 -5.90
C ARG A 224 -33.99 -13.54 -6.24
N HIS A 225 -34.81 -14.57 -6.49
CA HIS A 225 -34.32 -15.88 -6.88
C HIS A 225 -33.73 -15.87 -8.29
N VAL A 226 -34.38 -15.20 -9.25
CA VAL A 226 -33.88 -15.02 -10.61
C VAL A 226 -32.60 -14.18 -10.62
N GLU A 227 -32.55 -13.07 -9.88
CA GLU A 227 -31.36 -12.24 -9.70
C GLU A 227 -30.21 -13.04 -9.07
N ARG A 228 -30.49 -13.88 -8.07
CA ARG A 228 -29.50 -14.77 -7.45
C ARG A 228 -29.01 -15.83 -8.42
N LEU A 229 -29.88 -16.44 -9.22
CA LEU A 229 -29.48 -17.39 -10.26
C LEU A 229 -28.61 -16.72 -11.34
N HIS A 230 -28.95 -15.49 -11.72
CA HIS A 230 -28.15 -14.70 -12.66
C HIS A 230 -26.78 -14.32 -12.07
N GLN A 231 -26.72 -13.92 -10.79
CA GLN A 231 -25.46 -13.69 -10.07
C GLN A 231 -24.60 -14.96 -9.98
N LEU A 232 -25.22 -16.13 -9.77
CA LEU A 232 -24.51 -17.41 -9.73
C LEU A 232 -24.00 -17.88 -11.09
N GLN A 233 -24.55 -17.37 -12.20
CA GLN A 233 -24.03 -17.59 -13.56
C GLN A 233 -22.90 -16.61 -13.92
N ARG A 234 -22.74 -15.49 -13.19
CA ARG A 234 -21.62 -14.56 -13.43
C ARG A 234 -20.30 -15.19 -13.02
N PHE A 235 -19.29 -14.96 -13.84
CA PHE A 235 -17.92 -15.38 -13.59
C PHE A 235 -17.08 -14.10 -13.58
N PRO A 236 -16.42 -13.71 -12.48
CA PRO A 236 -16.47 -14.32 -11.15
C PRO A 236 -17.82 -14.13 -10.46
N ALA A 237 -18.12 -14.98 -9.46
CA ALA A 237 -19.38 -14.92 -8.71
C ALA A 237 -19.50 -13.65 -7.84
N GLU A 238 -18.36 -13.11 -7.41
CA GLU A 238 -18.23 -11.85 -6.69
C GLU A 238 -17.14 -11.03 -7.37
N PRO A 239 -17.23 -9.68 -7.37
CA PRO A 239 -16.19 -8.84 -7.93
C PRO A 239 -14.81 -9.15 -7.36
N VAL A 240 -13.81 -9.28 -8.23
CA VAL A 240 -12.43 -9.61 -7.86
C VAL A 240 -11.53 -8.39 -8.03
N ARG A 241 -11.01 -7.88 -6.91
CA ARG A 241 -10.10 -6.72 -6.89
C ARG A 241 -8.70 -7.04 -7.44
N ASP A 242 -8.20 -8.26 -7.25
CA ASP A 242 -6.92 -8.71 -7.82
C ASP A 242 -7.07 -9.00 -9.33
N VAL A 243 -7.12 -7.93 -10.13
CA VAL A 243 -7.26 -7.97 -11.59
C VAL A 243 -6.09 -8.71 -12.22
N LEU A 244 -4.87 -8.39 -11.77
CA LEU A 244 -3.64 -9.03 -12.27
C LEU A 244 -3.68 -10.55 -12.01
N GLY A 245 -4.03 -10.97 -10.80
CA GLY A 245 -4.20 -12.38 -10.46
C GLY A 245 -5.36 -13.07 -11.18
N PHE A 246 -6.42 -12.34 -11.53
CA PHE A 246 -7.53 -12.87 -12.34
C PHE A 246 -7.08 -13.14 -13.77
N ILE A 247 -6.38 -12.19 -14.40
CA ILE A 247 -5.81 -12.34 -15.74
C ILE A 247 -4.78 -13.46 -15.77
N LEU A 248 -3.91 -13.58 -14.75
CA LEU A 248 -2.93 -14.66 -14.66
C LEU A 248 -3.59 -16.06 -14.67
N ARG A 249 -4.76 -16.21 -14.03
CA ARG A 249 -5.45 -17.51 -13.93
C ARG A 249 -6.33 -17.85 -15.13
N HIS A 250 -6.86 -16.84 -15.81
CA HIS A 250 -7.94 -17.03 -16.79
C HIS A 250 -7.66 -16.41 -18.16
N GLY A 251 -6.62 -15.59 -18.27
CA GLY A 251 -6.21 -14.92 -19.49
C GLY A 251 -5.62 -15.88 -20.52
N ARG A 252 -5.59 -15.44 -21.78
CA ARG A 252 -5.14 -16.23 -22.93
C ARG A 252 -3.71 -15.88 -23.30
N MET A 253 -2.78 -16.20 -22.40
CA MET A 253 -1.37 -15.88 -22.54
C MET A 253 -0.54 -17.12 -22.85
N LYS A 254 0.61 -16.92 -23.49
CA LYS A 254 1.65 -17.95 -23.62
C LYS A 254 2.22 -18.29 -22.24
N THR A 255 2.88 -19.44 -22.13
CA THR A 255 3.51 -19.89 -20.88
C THR A 255 4.52 -18.87 -20.34
N TRP A 256 5.40 -18.33 -21.20
CA TRP A 256 6.40 -17.34 -20.77
C TRP A 256 5.77 -16.01 -20.32
N GLN A 257 4.69 -15.58 -20.98
CA GLN A 257 3.93 -14.38 -20.58
C GLN A 257 3.29 -14.56 -19.21
N SER A 258 2.69 -15.72 -18.97
CA SER A 258 2.13 -16.06 -17.65
C SER A 258 3.23 -16.10 -16.58
N ASP A 259 4.42 -16.61 -16.93
CA ASP A 259 5.58 -16.64 -16.04
C ASP A 259 6.03 -15.24 -15.64
N ILE A 260 6.17 -14.32 -16.59
CA ILE A 260 6.53 -12.91 -16.34
C ILE A 260 5.45 -12.20 -15.51
N LEU A 261 4.17 -12.36 -15.85
CA LEU A 261 3.09 -11.75 -15.09
C LEU A 261 3.06 -12.27 -13.65
N SER A 262 3.40 -13.55 -13.44
CA SER A 262 3.53 -14.12 -12.09
C SER A 262 4.68 -13.49 -11.29
N ILE A 263 5.81 -13.20 -11.95
CA ILE A 263 6.96 -12.51 -11.34
C ILE A 263 6.56 -11.10 -10.91
N ILE A 264 5.97 -10.31 -11.82
CA ILE A 264 5.52 -8.94 -11.51
C ILE A 264 4.50 -8.94 -10.37
N ARG A 265 3.57 -9.90 -10.36
CA ARG A 265 2.61 -10.06 -9.25
C ARG A 265 3.30 -10.32 -7.92
N ASP A 266 4.26 -11.24 -7.89
CA ASP A 266 4.98 -11.61 -6.67
C ASP A 266 5.77 -10.44 -6.10
N GLU A 267 6.46 -9.68 -6.98
CA GLU A 267 7.16 -8.46 -6.58
C GLU A 267 6.20 -7.38 -6.07
N ALA A 268 5.06 -7.16 -6.73
CA ALA A 268 4.05 -6.19 -6.27
C ALA A 268 3.52 -6.52 -4.87
N TYR A 269 3.28 -7.80 -4.56
CA TYR A 269 2.86 -8.23 -3.22
C TYR A 269 3.96 -8.06 -2.15
N TYR A 270 5.24 -8.15 -2.52
CA TYR A 270 6.33 -7.89 -1.59
C TYR A 270 6.39 -6.42 -1.14
N PHE A 271 6.20 -5.49 -2.08
CA PHE A 271 6.25 -4.05 -1.78
C PHE A 271 4.94 -3.50 -1.19
N ALA A 272 3.81 -4.21 -1.36
CA ALA A 272 2.51 -3.73 -0.90
C ALA A 272 2.46 -3.38 0.61
N PRO A 273 2.98 -4.19 1.56
CA PRO A 273 2.98 -3.83 2.98
C PRO A 273 3.79 -2.57 3.30
N GLN A 274 4.98 -2.39 2.70
CA GLN A 274 5.75 -1.14 2.83
C GLN A 274 4.93 0.05 2.31
N ALA A 275 4.16 -0.19 1.26
CA ALA A 275 3.21 0.76 0.72
C ALA A 275 1.90 0.88 1.51
N GLN A 276 1.70 0.18 2.62
CA GLN A 276 0.52 0.33 3.49
C GLN A 276 0.87 0.89 4.87
N THR A 277 2.15 0.88 5.22
CA THR A 277 2.63 1.24 6.55
C THR A 277 3.76 2.28 6.49
N LYS A 278 3.79 3.15 5.47
CA LYS A 278 4.91 4.09 5.28
C LYS A 278 4.96 5.09 6.43
N VAL A 279 3.83 5.72 6.77
CA VAL A 279 3.76 6.70 7.87
C VAL A 279 4.15 6.05 9.19
N MET A 280 3.61 4.87 9.47
CA MET A 280 3.92 4.13 10.68
C MET A 280 5.37 3.68 10.75
N ASN A 281 5.91 3.16 9.65
CA ASN A 281 7.28 2.62 9.61
C ASN A 281 8.32 3.73 9.77
N GLU A 282 8.19 4.81 8.97
CA GLU A 282 9.07 5.98 9.10
C GLU A 282 8.92 6.64 10.47
N GLY A 283 7.69 6.74 10.98
CA GLY A 283 7.42 7.29 12.31
C GLY A 283 8.03 6.45 13.43
N TRP A 284 7.98 5.12 13.33
CA TRP A 284 8.48 4.21 14.36
C TRP A 284 10.01 4.24 14.42
N ALA A 285 10.65 4.17 13.27
CA ALA A 285 12.10 4.32 13.17
C ALA A 285 12.53 5.74 13.58
N SER A 286 11.75 6.77 13.23
CA SER A 286 11.99 8.16 13.66
C SER A 286 11.81 8.37 15.17
N TYR A 287 10.93 7.60 15.80
CA TYR A 287 10.70 7.64 17.24
C TYR A 287 11.89 7.02 17.97
N TRP A 288 12.33 5.85 17.51
CA TRP A 288 13.41 5.11 18.15
C TRP A 288 14.78 5.69 17.91
N HIS A 289 15.12 6.08 16.68
CA HIS A 289 16.43 6.68 16.43
C HIS A 289 16.59 7.97 17.25
N THR A 290 15.53 8.77 17.45
CA THR A 290 15.59 10.00 18.24
C THR A 290 15.75 9.68 19.71
N THR A 291 15.01 8.69 20.20
CA THR A 291 15.11 8.24 21.60
C THR A 291 16.51 7.72 21.92
N MET A 292 17.04 6.82 21.08
CA MET A 292 18.36 6.22 21.31
C MET A 292 19.49 7.23 21.08
N MET A 293 19.40 8.08 20.05
CA MET A 293 20.39 9.11 19.77
C MET A 293 20.51 10.09 20.93
N THR A 294 19.39 10.66 21.37
CA THR A 294 19.40 11.72 22.41
C THR A 294 19.66 11.23 23.82
N ARG A 295 19.53 9.93 24.09
CA ARG A 295 19.71 9.38 25.45
C ARG A 295 21.02 8.62 25.63
N ASP A 296 21.43 7.84 24.62
CA ASP A 296 22.43 6.79 24.84
C ASP A 296 23.58 6.76 23.80
N ILE A 297 23.38 7.33 22.60
CA ILE A 297 24.33 7.21 21.47
C ILE A 297 25.12 8.50 21.21
N LEU A 298 24.47 9.66 21.24
CA LEU A 298 25.13 10.93 20.92
C LEU A 298 26.20 11.29 21.95
N THR A 299 27.22 11.96 21.45
CA THR A 299 28.18 12.71 22.27
C THR A 299 27.83 14.20 22.25
N ASP A 300 28.31 14.94 23.25
CA ASP A 300 28.06 16.39 23.36
C ASP A 300 28.48 17.17 22.10
N ALA A 301 29.51 16.69 21.39
CA ALA A 301 30.01 17.31 20.17
C ALA A 301 29.07 17.15 18.96
N GLU A 302 28.19 16.16 18.97
CA GLU A 302 27.36 15.76 17.83
C GLU A 302 25.93 16.30 17.90
N VAL A 303 25.56 16.97 19.00
CA VAL A 303 24.18 17.41 19.26
C VAL A 303 23.67 18.38 18.20
N ILE A 304 24.51 19.33 17.76
CA ILE A 304 24.13 20.33 16.76
C ILE A 304 23.96 19.66 15.39
N ASP A 305 24.92 18.83 15.00
CA ASP A 305 24.88 18.12 13.72
C ASP A 305 23.65 17.21 13.63
N TYR A 306 23.34 16.49 14.73
CA TYR A 306 22.13 15.68 14.81
C TYR A 306 20.85 16.52 14.70
N ALA A 307 20.78 17.64 15.42
CA ALA A 307 19.61 18.50 15.40
C ALA A 307 19.35 19.09 14.01
N ASP A 308 20.40 19.54 13.32
CA ASP A 308 20.32 20.06 11.96
C ASP A 308 19.79 18.99 11.00
N HIS A 309 20.43 17.82 10.97
CA HIS A 309 20.02 16.72 10.09
C HIS A 309 18.62 16.19 10.41
N HIS A 310 18.30 15.90 11.68
CA HIS A 310 16.98 15.42 12.06
C HIS A 310 15.89 16.44 11.70
N SER A 311 16.14 17.74 11.92
CA SER A 311 15.19 18.80 11.58
C SER A 311 14.90 18.86 10.07
N GLY A 312 15.92 18.62 9.22
CA GLY A 312 15.75 18.51 7.77
C GLY A 312 14.87 17.33 7.35
N THR A 313 15.06 16.16 7.97
CA THR A 313 14.25 14.96 7.70
C THR A 313 12.78 15.14 8.10
N VAL A 314 12.53 15.75 9.26
CA VAL A 314 11.16 15.95 9.78
C VAL A 314 10.56 17.31 9.40
N ALA A 315 11.22 18.06 8.52
CA ALA A 315 10.69 19.32 8.01
C ALA A 315 9.43 19.06 7.18
N MET A 316 8.40 19.87 7.40
CA MET A 316 7.14 19.78 6.66
C MET A 316 6.76 21.16 6.17
N SER A 317 6.94 21.42 4.87
CA SER A 317 6.51 22.66 4.25
C SER A 317 4.97 22.76 4.21
N PRO A 318 4.39 23.97 4.28
CA PRO A 318 2.96 24.17 4.06
C PRO A 318 2.49 23.50 2.75
N GLY A 319 1.35 22.79 2.80
CA GLY A 319 0.83 22.07 1.64
C GLY A 319 1.39 20.67 1.41
N ARG A 320 2.46 20.26 2.13
CA ARG A 320 3.07 18.94 1.96
C ARG A 320 2.80 18.04 3.16
N PHE A 321 2.58 16.77 2.88
CA PHE A 321 2.50 15.72 3.88
C PHE A 321 3.87 15.05 4.03
N ASN A 322 4.47 15.12 5.21
CA ASN A 322 5.71 14.41 5.52
C ASN A 322 5.42 13.20 6.44
N PRO A 323 5.51 11.95 5.93
CA PRO A 323 5.30 10.74 6.72
C PRO A 323 6.18 10.64 7.97
N TYR A 324 7.44 11.08 7.90
CA TYR A 324 8.39 11.06 9.01
C TYR A 324 7.89 11.92 10.16
N LYS A 325 7.52 13.18 9.85
CA LYS A 325 7.02 14.13 10.86
C LYS A 325 5.71 13.65 11.48
N VAL A 326 4.73 13.28 10.66
CA VAL A 326 3.40 12.90 11.15
C VAL A 326 3.46 11.61 11.96
N GLY A 327 4.17 10.60 11.47
CA GLY A 327 4.34 9.34 12.20
C GLY A 327 5.06 9.53 13.54
N LEU A 328 6.16 10.29 13.56
CA LEU A 328 6.92 10.58 14.79
C LEU A 328 6.06 11.28 15.84
N GLU A 329 5.39 12.37 15.47
CA GLU A 329 4.59 13.15 16.41
C GLU A 329 3.37 12.37 16.88
N LEU A 330 2.76 11.53 16.04
CA LEU A 330 1.67 10.66 16.48
C LEU A 330 2.14 9.64 17.51
N TYR A 331 3.29 8.97 17.32
CA TYR A 331 3.80 8.07 18.35
C TYR A 331 4.11 8.80 19.67
N ARG A 332 4.69 10.01 19.61
CA ARG A 332 4.91 10.83 20.81
C ARG A 332 3.60 11.21 21.51
N ASP A 333 2.59 11.59 20.74
CA ASP A 333 1.26 11.92 21.25
C ASP A 333 0.59 10.71 21.91
N ILE A 334 0.64 9.53 21.28
CA ILE A 334 0.10 8.29 21.84
C ILE A 334 0.80 7.95 23.16
N GLU A 335 2.13 7.98 23.20
CA GLU A 335 2.88 7.70 24.42
C GLU A 335 2.50 8.67 25.54
N ARG A 336 2.43 9.96 25.24
CA ARG A 336 2.02 11.01 26.19
C ARG A 336 0.61 10.75 26.73
N ARG A 337 -0.37 10.52 25.85
CA ARG A 337 -1.76 10.30 26.23
C ARG A 337 -1.92 9.06 27.11
N TRP A 338 -1.28 7.95 26.75
CA TRP A 338 -1.36 6.71 27.52
C TRP A 338 -0.59 6.76 28.84
N ASN A 339 0.50 7.54 28.92
CA ASN A 339 1.18 7.76 30.19
C ASN A 339 0.32 8.58 31.17
N ARG A 340 -0.40 9.58 30.67
CA ARG A 340 -1.27 10.46 31.46
C ARG A 340 -2.68 9.93 31.72
N GLY A 341 -3.05 8.79 31.12
CA GLY A 341 -4.42 8.28 31.23
C GLY A 341 -5.46 9.07 30.43
N GLN A 342 -5.05 9.77 29.36
CA GLN A 342 -5.93 10.54 28.47
C GLN A 342 -6.61 9.63 27.43
N PHE A 343 -7.28 8.58 27.91
CA PHE A 343 -8.00 7.61 27.10
C PHE A 343 -9.21 7.07 27.88
N GLY A 344 -10.10 6.38 27.17
CA GLY A 344 -11.29 5.79 27.78
C GLY A 344 -12.40 6.80 28.05
N LYS A 345 -13.47 6.31 28.68
CA LYS A 345 -14.73 7.05 28.82
C LYS A 345 -14.58 8.31 29.68
N GLU A 346 -13.85 8.22 30.79
CA GLU A 346 -13.69 9.34 31.73
C GLU A 346 -12.99 10.55 31.10
N TRP A 347 -12.01 10.30 30.24
CA TRP A 347 -11.34 11.35 29.45
C TRP A 347 -12.25 11.95 28.39
N VAL A 348 -12.96 11.11 27.63
CA VAL A 348 -13.83 11.54 26.52
C VAL A 348 -15.01 12.38 27.03
N ASP A 349 -15.64 11.95 28.12
CA ASP A 349 -16.81 12.60 28.72
C ASP A 349 -16.46 13.85 29.55
N CYS A 350 -15.17 14.19 29.70
CA CYS A 350 -14.74 15.37 30.46
C CYS A 350 -14.88 16.64 29.61
N ASP A 351 -15.87 17.49 29.90
CA ASP A 351 -16.07 18.77 29.20
C ASP A 351 -15.30 19.95 29.83
N ASP A 352 -14.69 19.75 31.00
CA ASP A 352 -13.92 20.79 31.68
C ASP A 352 -12.50 20.91 31.10
N ILE A 353 -12.23 22.05 30.45
CA ILE A 353 -10.95 22.36 29.79
C ILE A 353 -9.80 22.41 30.80
N ALA A 354 -10.01 22.91 32.01
CA ALA A 354 -8.96 23.00 33.02
C ALA A 354 -8.57 21.60 33.51
N VAL A 355 -9.57 20.74 33.75
CA VAL A 355 -9.37 19.34 34.14
C VAL A 355 -8.69 18.56 33.01
N LYS A 356 -9.08 18.76 31.75
CA LYS A 356 -8.43 18.12 30.59
C LYS A 356 -6.96 18.50 30.44
N ARG A 357 -6.62 19.78 30.63
CA ARG A 357 -5.25 20.27 30.50
C ARG A 357 -4.31 19.63 31.54
N ASP A 358 -4.78 19.54 32.78
CA ASP A 358 -3.99 19.05 33.92
C ASP A 358 -4.24 17.55 34.19
N TRP A 359 -4.89 16.84 33.26
CA TRP A 359 -5.22 15.42 33.38
C TRP A 359 -3.96 14.57 33.40
N ASP A 360 -3.73 13.91 34.53
CA ASP A 360 -2.69 12.92 34.70
C ASP A 360 -3.11 11.90 35.76
N THR A 361 -3.46 10.69 35.34
CA THR A 361 -3.79 9.59 36.24
C THR A 361 -2.55 8.78 36.66
N GLY A 362 -1.36 9.11 36.15
CA GLY A 362 -0.13 8.35 36.37
C GLY A 362 -0.20 6.92 35.80
N ALA A 363 -0.95 6.71 34.71
CA ALA A 363 -1.19 5.38 34.15
C ALA A 363 0.10 4.68 33.69
N GLY A 364 1.04 5.42 33.09
CA GLY A 364 2.35 4.89 32.68
C GLY A 364 2.29 3.81 31.57
N LEU A 365 1.19 3.73 30.81
CA LEU A 365 0.96 2.68 29.80
C LEU A 365 1.44 3.05 28.40
N GLY A 366 2.15 4.18 28.23
CA GLY A 366 2.54 4.70 26.92
C GLY A 366 3.36 3.71 26.11
N ARG A 367 4.40 3.14 26.73
CA ARG A 367 5.30 2.18 26.06
C ARG A 367 4.57 0.93 25.58
N GLU A 368 3.70 0.36 26.42
CA GLU A 368 2.91 -0.83 26.06
C GLU A 368 2.01 -0.54 24.86
N LYS A 369 1.32 0.62 24.88
CA LYS A 369 0.46 1.03 23.77
C LYS A 369 1.22 1.22 22.47
N LEU A 370 2.42 1.81 22.51
CA LEU A 370 3.26 1.98 21.32
C LEU A 370 3.57 0.63 20.63
N PHE A 371 3.94 -0.39 21.42
CA PHE A 371 4.23 -1.73 20.92
C PHE A 371 2.98 -2.42 20.37
N GLU A 372 1.83 -2.24 21.02
CA GLU A 372 0.53 -2.74 20.54
C GLU A 372 0.16 -2.13 19.18
N VAL A 373 0.27 -0.81 19.05
CA VAL A 373 -0.06 -0.07 17.82
C VAL A 373 0.84 -0.53 16.66
N ARG A 374 2.16 -0.56 16.89
CA ARG A 374 3.14 -1.04 15.91
C ARG A 374 2.88 -2.47 15.44
N ARG A 375 2.34 -3.35 16.29
CA ARG A 375 2.04 -4.74 15.94
C ARG A 375 0.82 -4.89 15.03
N THR A 376 -0.20 -4.05 15.18
CA THR A 376 -1.56 -4.35 14.69
C THR A 376 -2.04 -3.42 13.57
N HIS A 377 -1.57 -2.18 13.52
CA HIS A 377 -2.11 -1.17 12.62
C HIS A 377 -1.34 -1.08 11.29
N ASN A 378 -2.01 -0.54 10.28
CA ASN A 378 -1.42 0.09 9.09
C ASN A 378 -1.66 1.61 9.08
N ASP A 379 -1.16 2.33 8.08
CA ASP A 379 -1.29 3.80 7.99
C ASP A 379 -2.76 4.27 8.09
N VAL A 380 -3.69 3.57 7.43
CA VAL A 380 -5.12 3.93 7.44
C VAL A 380 -5.69 3.83 8.84
N THR A 381 -5.54 2.67 9.49
CA THR A 381 -6.05 2.46 10.87
C THR A 381 -5.32 3.32 11.90
N PHE A 382 -4.03 3.58 11.71
CA PHE A 382 -3.22 4.42 12.59
C PHE A 382 -3.69 5.86 12.58
N ILE A 383 -3.92 6.41 11.39
CA ILE A 383 -4.47 7.77 11.24
C ILE A 383 -5.93 7.82 11.68
N ASP A 384 -6.73 6.80 11.38
CA ASP A 384 -8.14 6.79 11.76
C ASP A 384 -8.33 6.77 13.29
N GLU A 385 -7.56 5.93 14.00
CA GLU A 385 -7.71 5.79 15.45
C GLU A 385 -7.02 6.91 16.24
N PHE A 386 -5.83 7.35 15.84
CA PHE A 386 -4.99 8.19 16.69
C PHE A 386 -4.91 9.67 16.29
N LEU A 387 -5.31 10.04 15.07
CA LEU A 387 -5.35 11.44 14.67
C LEU A 387 -6.53 12.14 15.35
N THR A 388 -6.24 13.11 16.22
CA THR A 388 -7.24 13.92 16.94
C THR A 388 -7.27 15.36 16.43
N GLU A 389 -8.35 16.08 16.73
CA GLU A 389 -8.45 17.51 16.43
C GLU A 389 -7.35 18.32 17.12
N ASP A 390 -7.07 18.01 18.39
CA ASP A 390 -6.01 18.66 19.16
C ASP A 390 -4.65 18.42 18.50
N PHE A 391 -4.37 17.21 18.03
CA PHE A 391 -3.14 16.89 17.32
C PHE A 391 -2.99 17.71 16.02
N VAL A 392 -4.07 17.78 15.23
CA VAL A 392 -4.12 18.56 13.98
C VAL A 392 -3.84 20.04 14.25
N ARG A 393 -4.43 20.59 15.32
CA ARG A 393 -4.24 21.98 15.73
C ARG A 393 -2.83 22.26 16.25
N GLU A 394 -2.31 21.41 17.13
CA GLU A 394 -0.96 21.52 17.72
C GLU A 394 0.14 21.45 16.65
N ASN A 395 -0.05 20.60 15.63
CA ASN A 395 0.93 20.40 14.56
C ASN A 395 0.67 21.26 13.31
N GLY A 396 -0.33 22.13 13.33
CA GLY A 396 -0.65 23.01 12.20
C GLY A 396 -0.99 22.27 10.91
N LEU A 397 -1.64 21.11 11.02
CA LEU A 397 -2.09 20.33 9.86
C LEU A 397 -3.34 21.00 9.27
N PHE A 398 -3.23 21.47 8.03
CA PHE A 398 -4.33 22.09 7.28
C PHE A 398 -4.47 21.42 5.92
N THR A 399 -5.68 21.42 5.37
CA THR A 399 -5.86 21.01 3.97
C THR A 399 -5.57 22.19 3.06
N TYR A 400 -4.89 21.91 1.96
CA TYR A 400 -4.58 22.92 0.94
C TYR A 400 -5.22 22.49 -0.38
N GLU A 401 -5.77 23.44 -1.12
CA GLU A 401 -6.22 23.26 -2.49
C GLU A 401 -5.40 24.18 -3.40
N TYR A 402 -5.05 23.67 -4.58
CA TYR A 402 -4.32 24.46 -5.56
C TYR A 402 -5.31 25.32 -6.34
N ASP A 403 -5.30 26.63 -6.08
CA ASP A 403 -6.10 27.56 -6.85
C ASP A 403 -5.46 27.73 -8.24
N LYS A 404 -6.08 27.09 -9.25
CA LYS A 404 -5.62 27.14 -10.64
C LYS A 404 -5.65 28.56 -11.23
N VAL A 405 -6.45 29.47 -10.68
CA VAL A 405 -6.56 30.86 -11.11
C VAL A 405 -5.46 31.70 -10.47
N ALA A 406 -5.22 31.49 -9.17
CA ALA A 406 -4.23 32.26 -8.42
C ALA A 406 -2.80 31.70 -8.50
N GLY A 407 -2.62 30.49 -9.03
CA GLY A 407 -1.32 29.85 -9.27
C GLY A 407 -0.58 29.42 -8.01
N HIS A 408 -1.24 29.43 -6.85
CA HIS A 408 -0.66 29.05 -5.55
C HIS A 408 -1.62 28.20 -4.72
N TRP A 409 -1.08 27.51 -3.71
CA TRP A 409 -1.85 26.73 -2.76
C TRP A 409 -2.55 27.64 -1.76
N VAL A 410 -3.85 27.46 -1.58
CA VAL A 410 -4.68 28.16 -0.58
C VAL A 410 -5.13 27.14 0.46
N ILE A 411 -5.28 27.57 1.71
CA ILE A 411 -5.88 26.72 2.75
C ILE A 411 -7.35 26.50 2.37
N ASP A 412 -7.73 25.25 2.13
CA ASP A 412 -9.08 24.88 1.73
C ASP A 412 -10.00 24.79 2.95
N SER A 413 -9.66 23.90 3.89
CA SER A 413 -10.38 23.73 5.14
C SER A 413 -9.43 23.53 6.32
N ARG A 414 -9.83 24.12 7.46
CA ARG A 414 -9.23 23.95 8.78
C ARG A 414 -10.04 22.99 9.66
N GLU A 415 -11.18 22.51 9.16
CA GLU A 415 -12.05 21.59 9.90
C GLU A 415 -11.38 20.21 9.99
N PHE A 416 -11.33 19.67 11.20
CA PHE A 416 -10.67 18.39 11.49
C PHE A 416 -11.21 17.24 10.61
N LYS A 417 -12.53 17.22 10.38
CA LYS A 417 -13.18 16.18 9.59
C LYS A 417 -12.64 16.16 8.15
N ASP A 418 -12.54 17.32 7.52
CA ASP A 418 -12.06 17.43 6.13
C ASP A 418 -10.58 17.06 6.02
N VAL A 419 -9.75 17.46 7.01
CA VAL A 419 -8.34 17.06 7.09
C VAL A 419 -8.21 15.55 7.18
N LYS A 420 -8.96 14.93 8.10
CA LYS A 420 -8.91 13.49 8.32
C LYS A 420 -9.40 12.70 7.10
N GLU A 421 -10.52 13.09 6.50
CA GLU A 421 -11.06 12.42 5.31
C GLU A 421 -10.09 12.50 4.12
N LYS A 422 -9.46 13.66 3.87
CA LYS A 422 -8.46 13.78 2.80
C LYS A 422 -7.21 12.94 3.05
N LEU A 423 -6.72 12.89 4.30
CA LEU A 423 -5.56 12.05 4.64
C LEU A 423 -5.90 10.57 4.49
N LEU A 424 -7.06 10.13 4.97
CA LEU A 424 -7.50 8.74 4.84
C LEU A 424 -7.69 8.35 3.38
N PHE A 425 -8.27 9.22 2.55
CA PHE A 425 -8.41 9.00 1.11
C PHE A 425 -7.06 8.87 0.40
N MET A 426 -6.11 9.75 0.74
CA MET A 426 -4.75 9.67 0.21
C MET A 426 -4.08 8.34 0.60
N LEU A 427 -4.28 7.85 1.82
CA LEU A 427 -3.61 6.65 2.33
C LEU A 427 -4.29 5.33 1.92
N SER A 428 -5.62 5.32 1.78
CA SER A 428 -6.40 4.12 1.45
C SER A 428 -6.03 3.57 0.07
N THR A 429 -5.80 4.48 -0.87
CA THR A 429 -5.63 4.11 -2.27
C THR A 429 -4.34 4.66 -2.87
N ARG A 430 -3.64 5.57 -2.18
CA ARG A 430 -2.39 6.20 -2.65
C ARG A 430 -2.46 6.73 -4.07
N GLY A 431 -3.62 7.26 -4.43
CA GLY A 431 -3.91 7.76 -5.77
C GLY A 431 -4.12 6.69 -6.85
N ASN A 432 -4.02 5.40 -6.51
CA ASN A 432 -4.39 4.32 -7.43
C ASN A 432 -5.90 4.21 -7.55
N PRO A 433 -6.47 3.88 -8.72
CA PRO A 433 -7.90 3.66 -8.84
C PRO A 433 -8.31 2.29 -8.28
N ARG A 434 -9.52 2.21 -7.70
CA ARG A 434 -10.09 0.93 -7.22
C ARG A 434 -10.85 0.25 -8.35
N ILE A 435 -10.20 -0.71 -9.00
CA ILE A 435 -10.77 -1.45 -10.12
C ILE A 435 -10.97 -2.91 -9.71
N ALA A 436 -12.12 -3.49 -10.07
CA ALA A 436 -12.42 -4.90 -9.86
C ALA A 436 -12.96 -5.55 -11.14
N VAL A 437 -12.63 -6.82 -11.34
CA VAL A 437 -13.25 -7.65 -12.37
C VAL A 437 -14.66 -8.02 -11.93
N THR A 438 -15.66 -7.63 -12.72
CA THR A 438 -17.09 -7.91 -12.43
C THR A 438 -17.67 -8.99 -13.34
N ASP A 439 -17.14 -9.16 -14.55
CA ASP A 439 -17.53 -10.22 -15.47
C ASP A 439 -16.35 -10.61 -16.38
N GLY A 440 -15.99 -11.88 -16.46
CA GLY A 440 -14.96 -12.45 -17.33
C GLY A 440 -15.56 -13.18 -18.54
N ASN A 441 -16.87 -13.09 -18.74
CA ASN A 441 -17.56 -13.56 -19.93
C ASN A 441 -18.68 -12.59 -20.32
N HIS A 442 -18.33 -11.31 -20.38
CA HIS A 442 -19.28 -10.24 -20.64
C HIS A 442 -20.06 -10.50 -21.94
N ALA A 443 -21.38 -10.33 -21.88
CA ALA A 443 -22.31 -10.60 -22.98
C ALA A 443 -22.18 -12.00 -23.62
N ASN A 444 -21.64 -13.00 -22.90
CA ASN A 444 -21.30 -14.34 -23.41
C ASN A 444 -20.31 -14.34 -24.59
N ARG A 445 -19.48 -13.29 -24.73
CA ARG A 445 -18.47 -13.17 -25.79
C ARG A 445 -17.04 -13.48 -25.33
N GLY A 446 -16.86 -13.85 -24.06
CA GLY A 446 -15.53 -14.01 -23.44
C GLY A 446 -14.79 -12.69 -23.26
N GLU A 447 -15.51 -11.56 -23.27
CA GLU A 447 -14.97 -10.22 -23.03
C GLU A 447 -14.86 -9.96 -21.52
N LEU A 448 -13.93 -9.09 -21.13
CA LEU A 448 -13.68 -8.75 -19.73
C LEU A 448 -14.40 -7.45 -19.37
N GLU A 449 -15.16 -7.45 -18.29
CA GLU A 449 -15.77 -6.27 -17.69
C GLU A 449 -15.11 -5.96 -16.35
N LEU A 450 -14.60 -4.75 -16.27
CA LEU A 450 -14.02 -4.10 -15.11
C LEU A 450 -14.99 -3.03 -14.62
N THR A 451 -15.01 -2.81 -13.31
CA THR A 451 -15.73 -1.70 -12.69
C THR A 451 -14.77 -0.90 -11.84
N HIS A 452 -14.74 0.41 -12.08
CA HIS A 452 -14.08 1.39 -11.22
C HIS A 452 -15.04 1.80 -10.11
N GLU A 453 -14.65 1.55 -8.86
CA GLU A 453 -15.30 2.11 -7.68
C GLU A 453 -14.89 3.59 -7.59
N HIS A 454 -15.71 4.47 -8.16
CA HIS A 454 -15.44 5.90 -8.19
C HIS A 454 -15.62 6.52 -6.80
N GLU A 455 -14.53 6.99 -6.22
CA GLU A 455 -14.47 7.60 -4.89
C GLU A 455 -14.29 9.13 -4.97
N GLY A 456 -14.87 9.77 -6.00
CA GLY A 456 -14.81 11.22 -6.21
C GLY A 456 -13.67 11.70 -7.11
N ALA A 457 -12.79 10.80 -7.57
CA ALA A 457 -11.73 11.11 -8.52
C ALA A 457 -11.94 10.39 -9.85
N ASP A 458 -11.97 11.15 -10.94
CA ASP A 458 -12.07 10.62 -12.29
C ASP A 458 -10.77 9.95 -12.72
N LEU A 459 -10.90 8.91 -13.57
CA LEU A 459 -9.75 8.31 -14.23
C LEU A 459 -9.16 9.27 -15.25
N LYS A 460 -7.83 9.32 -15.32
CA LYS A 460 -7.13 9.94 -16.45
C LYS A 460 -7.37 9.08 -17.69
N LEU A 461 -8.11 9.63 -18.65
CA LEU A 461 -8.58 8.87 -19.82
C LEU A 461 -7.44 8.38 -20.72
N ASP A 462 -6.38 9.18 -20.87
CA ASP A 462 -5.16 8.84 -21.60
C ASP A 462 -4.44 7.64 -20.98
N TRP A 463 -4.39 7.57 -19.64
CA TRP A 463 -3.82 6.42 -18.94
C TRP A 463 -4.76 5.21 -19.01
N ALA A 464 -6.06 5.43 -18.84
CA ALA A 464 -7.06 4.37 -18.92
C ALA A 464 -7.06 3.68 -20.29
N GLU A 465 -6.95 4.44 -21.39
CA GLU A 465 -6.84 3.92 -22.75
C GLU A 465 -5.66 2.95 -22.88
N LEU A 466 -4.44 3.40 -22.51
CA LEU A 466 -3.23 2.58 -22.61
C LEU A 466 -3.28 1.35 -21.71
N THR A 467 -3.71 1.50 -20.47
CA THR A 467 -3.85 0.38 -19.52
C THR A 467 -4.88 -0.64 -20.03
N MET A 468 -6.03 -0.18 -20.55
CA MET A 468 -7.04 -1.08 -21.12
C MET A 468 -6.55 -1.80 -22.37
N ALA A 469 -5.75 -1.15 -23.21
CA ALA A 469 -5.09 -1.80 -24.35
C ALA A 469 -4.21 -2.97 -23.91
N ASN A 470 -3.40 -2.76 -22.88
CA ASN A 470 -2.52 -3.79 -22.31
C ASN A 470 -3.32 -4.93 -21.68
N ILE A 471 -4.40 -4.62 -20.94
CA ILE A 471 -5.30 -5.64 -20.39
C ILE A 471 -5.96 -6.45 -21.50
N ALA A 472 -6.43 -5.81 -22.57
CA ALA A 472 -7.05 -6.50 -23.71
C ALA A 472 -6.06 -7.45 -24.40
N HIS A 473 -4.79 -7.04 -24.51
CA HIS A 473 -3.73 -7.90 -25.04
C HIS A 473 -3.49 -9.14 -24.16
N MET A 474 -3.38 -8.96 -22.84
CA MET A 474 -3.19 -10.07 -21.89
C MET A 474 -4.43 -10.97 -21.77
N TRP A 475 -5.62 -10.41 -21.87
CA TRP A 475 -6.88 -11.14 -21.83
C TRP A 475 -7.15 -11.90 -23.14
N GLY A 476 -6.77 -11.31 -24.28
CA GLY A 476 -6.95 -11.84 -25.63
C GLY A 476 -8.32 -11.53 -26.25
N ARG A 477 -9.13 -10.68 -25.61
CA ARG A 477 -10.46 -10.21 -26.05
C ARG A 477 -10.69 -8.78 -25.58
N ALA A 478 -11.76 -8.15 -26.06
CA ALA A 478 -12.12 -6.80 -25.67
C ALA A 478 -12.39 -6.67 -24.16
N VAL A 479 -12.12 -5.48 -23.66
CA VAL A 479 -12.23 -5.08 -22.25
C VAL A 479 -13.17 -3.89 -22.16
N HIS A 480 -14.06 -3.92 -21.18
CA HIS A 480 -15.01 -2.88 -20.84
C HIS A 480 -14.73 -2.38 -19.44
N LEU A 481 -14.65 -1.06 -19.24
CA LEU A 481 -14.47 -0.46 -17.93
C LEU A 481 -15.63 0.48 -17.63
N ARG A 482 -16.46 0.10 -16.66
CA ARG A 482 -17.52 0.98 -16.11
C ARG A 482 -16.89 1.96 -15.13
N THR A 483 -17.07 3.24 -15.38
CA THR A 483 -16.57 4.32 -14.51
C THR A 483 -17.56 5.50 -14.50
N VAL A 484 -17.25 6.53 -13.72
CA VAL A 484 -17.88 7.85 -13.79
C VAL A 484 -16.84 8.84 -14.32
N VAL A 485 -17.27 9.74 -15.20
CA VAL A 485 -16.47 10.85 -15.74
C VAL A 485 -17.37 12.08 -15.79
N ASP A 486 -16.92 13.20 -15.21
CA ASP A 486 -17.70 14.44 -15.06
C ASP A 486 -19.10 14.18 -14.45
N GLU A 487 -19.16 13.36 -13.39
CA GLU A 487 -20.39 12.90 -12.71
C GLU A 487 -21.36 12.09 -13.61
N ARG A 488 -20.91 11.65 -14.79
CA ARG A 488 -21.72 10.85 -15.70
C ARG A 488 -21.21 9.41 -15.75
N PRO A 489 -22.10 8.42 -15.55
CA PRO A 489 -21.78 7.03 -15.85
C PRO A 489 -21.24 6.94 -17.28
N THR A 490 -20.09 6.30 -17.43
CA THR A 490 -19.34 6.17 -18.68
C THR A 490 -18.83 4.73 -18.77
N ILE A 491 -18.93 4.13 -19.96
CA ILE A 491 -18.33 2.84 -20.24
C ILE A 491 -17.22 3.08 -21.25
N LEU A 492 -16.01 2.65 -20.88
CA LEU A 492 -14.86 2.67 -21.76
C LEU A 492 -14.74 1.29 -22.39
N HIS A 493 -14.53 1.24 -23.70
CA HIS A 493 -14.39 0.01 -24.47
C HIS A 493 -13.02 0.00 -25.13
N HIS A 494 -12.31 -1.12 -25.05
CA HIS A 494 -11.04 -1.28 -25.75
C HIS A 494 -10.90 -2.71 -26.27
N ASP A 495 -10.68 -2.88 -27.58
CA ASP A 495 -10.53 -4.21 -28.21
C ASP A 495 -9.06 -4.66 -28.38
N GLY A 496 -8.13 -3.77 -28.07
CA GLY A 496 -6.68 -3.95 -28.23
C GLY A 496 -6.07 -3.02 -29.28
N SER A 497 -6.90 -2.35 -30.08
CA SER A 497 -6.47 -1.36 -31.07
C SER A 497 -7.36 -0.12 -31.15
N HIS A 498 -8.64 -0.25 -30.85
CA HIS A 498 -9.61 0.83 -30.86
C HIS A 498 -10.16 1.10 -29.46
N PHE A 499 -10.18 2.38 -29.10
CA PHE A 499 -10.75 2.88 -27.85
C PHE A 499 -12.03 3.67 -28.12
N GLU A 500 -13.11 3.29 -27.46
CA GLU A 500 -14.42 3.95 -27.58
C GLU A 500 -14.95 4.34 -26.18
N VAL A 501 -15.55 5.52 -26.10
CA VAL A 501 -16.14 6.07 -24.87
C VAL A 501 -17.65 6.18 -25.05
N GLU A 502 -18.40 5.30 -24.39
CA GLU A 502 -19.86 5.32 -24.38
C GLU A 502 -20.38 6.08 -23.15
N LYS A 503 -21.16 7.13 -23.37
CA LYS A 503 -21.88 7.84 -22.30
C LYS A 503 -23.37 7.47 -22.36
N PRO A 504 -23.86 6.53 -21.51
CA PRO A 504 -25.27 6.16 -21.50
C PRO A 504 -26.19 7.37 -21.30
N PRO A 505 -27.40 7.36 -21.90
CA PRO A 505 -28.34 8.47 -21.81
C PRO A 505 -28.78 8.71 -20.37
N ARG A 506 -28.93 9.99 -19.98
CA ARG A 506 -29.40 10.36 -18.63
C ARG A 506 -30.72 9.66 -18.31
N PRO A 507 -30.88 9.05 -17.12
CA PRO A 507 -32.18 8.54 -16.71
C PRO A 507 -33.19 9.70 -16.77
N ARG A 508 -34.30 9.50 -17.49
CA ARG A 508 -35.38 10.50 -17.54
C ARG A 508 -35.85 10.73 -16.10
N PRO A 509 -36.03 11.99 -15.66
CA PRO A 509 -36.62 12.25 -14.35
C PRO A 509 -37.97 11.53 -14.28
N PRO A 510 -38.34 10.95 -13.11
CA PRO A 510 -39.65 10.33 -12.96
C PRO A 510 -40.69 11.37 -13.36
N ARG A 511 -41.55 11.02 -14.33
CA ARG A 511 -42.65 11.89 -14.74
C ARG A 511 -43.44 12.20 -13.47
N GLY A 512 -43.33 13.44 -12.98
CA GLY A 512 -44.16 13.92 -11.90
C GLY A 512 -45.61 13.65 -12.29
N GLY A 513 -46.26 12.76 -11.55
CA GLY A 513 -47.69 12.59 -11.65
C GLY A 513 -48.31 13.92 -11.26
N SER A 514 -48.85 14.63 -12.25
CA SER A 514 -49.77 15.73 -12.01
C SER A 514 -50.94 15.17 -11.20
N ARG A 515 -51.04 15.57 -9.93
CA ARG A 515 -52.31 15.55 -9.21
C ARG A 515 -53.09 16.80 -9.55
#